data_AF-N9RRP2-F1
#
_entry.id   AF-N9RRP2-F1
#
_cell.length_a   1.000
_cell.length_b   1.000
_cell.length_c   1.000
_cell.angle_alpha   90.00
_cell.angle_beta   90.00
_cell.angle_gamma   90.00
#
_symmetry.space_group_name_H-M   'P 1'
#
loop_
_entity.id
_entity.type
_entity.pdbx_description
1 polymer ?
#
loop_
_entity_poly.entity_id
_entity_poly.type
_entity_poly.pdbx_seq_one_letter_code
_entity_poly.pdbx_strand_id
1 'polypeptide(L)'
;MTIILIEWRMTMFVTKELNAMTQLFQSREPSQSVQEQLRLEYVNLEATLLRGKVLRDFSKEKVAYIAQVPIAENDNNLGYLFAPFIIANLNQPVIYTTPITAPVLSILNTYFQAEKSVNLKIEDVIHSLKLYIDLVDGPKSEEDFLFRSLVKALCRTDVSHLFLITHLAVNHEQRQTLEDYFAVKIIVIEADQSPSKITADNINTRKLLFKNKDEWHKNVCTLFCSLNANLIANIGHFSQAQAAHLIEDMFYSEHIFEKLSVYAEYMQTRIQNGASFKALSMM
;
A
#
# COMPACT_ATOMS: atom_id res chain seq x y z
N MET A 1 -43.82 -6.13 -32.34
CA MET A 1 -42.43 -6.45 -32.75
C MET A 1 -41.52 -5.81 -31.72
N THR A 2 -41.22 -6.57 -30.67
CA THR A 2 -40.49 -6.10 -29.49
C THR A 2 -39.01 -6.09 -29.84
N ILE A 3 -38.45 -4.89 -30.05
CA ILE A 3 -37.01 -4.71 -30.21
C ILE A 3 -36.42 -4.91 -28.82
N ILE A 4 -35.75 -6.05 -28.64
CA ILE A 4 -34.93 -6.35 -27.48
C ILE A 4 -33.73 -5.39 -27.57
N LEU A 5 -33.80 -4.28 -26.84
CA LEU A 5 -32.63 -3.47 -26.50
C LEU A 5 -31.80 -4.32 -25.52
N ILE A 6 -30.91 -5.15 -26.07
CA ILE A 6 -29.80 -5.72 -25.33
C ILE A 6 -28.93 -4.51 -24.95
N GLU A 7 -29.02 -4.06 -23.71
CA GLU A 7 -28.00 -3.22 -23.09
C GLU A 7 -26.68 -4.00 -23.14
N TRP A 8 -25.89 -3.79 -24.19
CA TRP A 8 -24.48 -4.17 -24.19
C TRP A 8 -23.78 -3.27 -23.17
N ARG A 9 -23.74 -3.69 -21.90
CA ARG A 9 -22.77 -3.16 -20.94
C ARG A 9 -21.39 -3.33 -21.58
N MET A 10 -20.76 -2.22 -21.98
CA MET A 10 -19.37 -2.22 -22.42
C MET A 10 -18.51 -2.61 -21.21
N THR A 11 -18.17 -3.89 -21.10
CA THR A 11 -17.24 -4.38 -20.11
C THR A 11 -15.85 -3.80 -20.38
N MET A 12 -15.18 -3.27 -19.36
CA MET A 12 -13.83 -2.70 -19.47
C MET A 12 -12.83 -3.70 -20.04
N PHE A 13 -13.04 -4.99 -19.76
CA PHE A 13 -12.21 -6.09 -20.24
C PHE A 13 -13.01 -7.07 -21.09
N VAL A 14 -12.35 -7.70 -22.06
CA VAL A 14 -12.94 -8.80 -22.83
C VAL A 14 -13.03 -10.05 -21.94
N THR A 15 -11.99 -10.31 -21.16
CA THR A 15 -11.96 -11.39 -20.17
C THR A 15 -12.96 -11.13 -19.04
N LYS A 16 -13.92 -12.03 -18.87
CA LYS A 16 -15.05 -11.86 -17.93
C LYS A 16 -14.58 -11.69 -16.49
N GLU A 17 -13.64 -12.51 -16.03
CA GLU A 17 -13.15 -12.52 -14.65
C GLU A 17 -12.45 -11.20 -14.28
N LEU A 18 -11.81 -10.54 -15.25
CA LEU A 18 -11.20 -9.24 -15.01
C LEU A 18 -12.25 -8.18 -14.69
N ASN A 19 -13.47 -8.28 -15.23
CA ASN A 19 -14.52 -7.31 -14.92
C ASN A 19 -14.96 -7.35 -13.44
N ALA A 20 -14.60 -8.39 -12.68
CA ALA A 20 -14.82 -8.41 -11.23
C ALA A 20 -14.14 -7.24 -10.51
N MET A 21 -12.98 -6.77 -11.00
CA MET A 21 -12.28 -5.63 -10.39
C MET A 21 -13.04 -4.32 -10.55
N THR A 22 -13.88 -4.19 -11.59
CA THR A 22 -14.67 -2.99 -11.85
C THR A 22 -15.86 -2.82 -10.89
N GLN A 23 -16.22 -3.87 -10.15
CA GLN A 23 -17.37 -3.88 -9.24
C GLN A 23 -16.96 -4.23 -7.80
N LEU A 24 -15.66 -4.21 -7.51
CA LEU A 24 -15.12 -4.66 -6.23
C LEU A 24 -15.46 -3.70 -5.08
N PHE A 25 -15.35 -2.39 -5.32
CA PHE A 25 -15.52 -1.35 -4.30
C PHE A 25 -16.93 -0.74 -4.39
N GLN A 26 -17.75 -0.94 -3.36
CA GLN A 26 -19.15 -0.50 -3.29
C GLN A 26 -20.04 -0.91 -4.49
N SER A 27 -19.62 -1.89 -5.31
CA SER A 27 -20.27 -2.23 -6.59
C SER A 27 -20.50 -1.00 -7.49
N ARG A 28 -19.52 -0.09 -7.49
CA ARG A 28 -19.46 1.07 -8.38
C ARG A 28 -18.32 0.89 -9.37
N GLU A 29 -18.56 1.33 -10.59
CA GLU A 29 -17.52 1.36 -11.61
C GLU A 29 -16.47 2.42 -11.31
N PRO A 30 -15.20 2.15 -11.66
CA PRO A 30 -14.13 3.13 -11.54
C PRO A 30 -14.41 4.35 -12.43
N SER A 31 -13.97 5.54 -12.02
CA SER A 31 -14.23 6.73 -12.81
C SER A 31 -13.53 6.67 -14.18
N GLN A 32 -14.08 7.36 -15.18
CA GLN A 32 -13.44 7.48 -16.50
C GLN A 32 -12.01 8.03 -16.41
N SER A 33 -11.75 8.88 -15.42
CA SER A 33 -10.43 9.47 -15.21
C SER A 33 -9.38 8.41 -14.88
N VAL A 34 -9.69 7.47 -13.99
CA VAL A 34 -8.73 6.43 -13.60
C VAL A 34 -8.57 5.39 -14.70
N GLN A 35 -9.65 5.10 -15.44
CA GLN A 35 -9.60 4.23 -16.63
C GLN A 35 -8.67 4.80 -17.70
N GLU A 36 -8.76 6.11 -17.99
CA GLU A 36 -7.88 6.78 -18.94
C GLU A 36 -6.42 6.81 -18.46
N GLN A 37 -6.19 7.08 -17.17
CA GLN A 37 -4.85 7.03 -16.59
C GLN A 37 -4.21 5.65 -16.77
N LEU A 38 -4.95 4.58 -16.49
CA LEU A 38 -4.45 3.21 -16.68
C LEU A 38 -4.21 2.89 -18.16
N ARG A 39 -5.04 3.41 -19.08
CA ARG A 39 -4.82 3.24 -20.53
C ARG A 39 -3.55 3.94 -21.01
N LEU A 40 -3.20 5.08 -20.42
CA LEU A 40 -1.95 5.79 -20.71
C LEU A 40 -0.73 5.08 -20.07
N GLU A 41 -0.90 4.50 -18.88
CA GLU A 41 0.16 3.79 -18.16
C GLU A 41 0.48 2.42 -18.79
N TYR A 42 -0.53 1.73 -19.35
CA TYR A 42 -0.38 0.40 -19.92
C TYR A 42 -0.79 0.36 -21.40
N VAL A 43 0.16 0.03 -22.27
CA VAL A 43 -0.09 -0.16 -23.72
C VAL A 43 -1.24 -1.14 -23.98
N ASN A 44 -1.29 -2.22 -23.20
CA ASN A 44 -2.43 -3.14 -23.15
C ASN A 44 -2.59 -3.65 -21.73
N LEU A 45 -3.55 -3.06 -20.99
CA LEU A 45 -3.78 -3.40 -19.59
C LEU A 45 -4.22 -4.87 -19.41
N GLU A 46 -5.14 -5.34 -20.24
CA GLU A 46 -5.65 -6.72 -20.16
C GLU A 46 -4.53 -7.74 -20.36
N ALA A 47 -3.70 -7.56 -21.39
CA ALA A 47 -2.54 -8.42 -21.64
C ALA A 47 -1.53 -8.36 -20.48
N THR A 48 -1.31 -7.18 -19.89
CA THR A 48 -0.43 -7.03 -18.72
C THR A 48 -0.95 -7.78 -17.51
N LEU A 49 -2.26 -7.69 -17.21
CA LEU A 49 -2.90 -8.44 -16.12
C LEU A 49 -2.80 -9.95 -16.33
N LEU A 50 -3.11 -10.44 -17.53
CA LEU A 50 -3.02 -11.86 -17.87
C LEU A 50 -1.57 -12.38 -17.79
N ARG A 51 -0.60 -11.56 -18.24
CA ARG A 51 0.83 -11.88 -18.07
C ARG A 51 1.22 -11.90 -16.59
N GLY A 52 0.75 -10.93 -15.80
CA GLY A 52 0.94 -10.86 -14.35
C GLY A 52 0.51 -12.15 -13.67
N LYS A 53 -0.71 -12.59 -13.98
CA LYS A 53 -1.27 -13.88 -13.55
C LYS A 53 -0.37 -15.07 -13.92
N VAL A 54 -0.08 -15.26 -15.22
CA VAL A 54 0.65 -16.44 -15.69
C VAL A 54 2.06 -16.51 -15.10
N LEU A 55 2.76 -15.38 -15.00
CA LEU A 55 4.13 -15.35 -14.52
C LEU A 55 4.25 -15.43 -12.99
N ARG A 56 3.15 -15.26 -12.25
CA ARG A 56 3.14 -15.30 -10.78
C ARG A 56 3.45 -16.65 -10.19
N ASP A 57 3.03 -17.71 -10.86
CA ASP A 57 3.32 -19.09 -10.47
C ASP A 57 4.83 -19.40 -10.57
N PHE A 58 5.55 -18.67 -11.41
CA PHE A 58 7.00 -18.82 -11.61
C PHE A 58 7.83 -17.86 -10.77
N SER A 59 7.20 -16.92 -10.05
CA SER A 59 7.92 -15.97 -9.21
C SER A 59 8.50 -16.64 -7.98
N LYS A 60 9.83 -16.53 -7.84
CA LYS A 60 10.57 -16.98 -6.65
C LYS A 60 10.38 -16.04 -5.47
N GLU A 61 10.18 -14.75 -5.74
CA GLU A 61 9.88 -13.76 -4.72
C GLU A 61 8.37 -13.65 -4.52
N LYS A 62 7.97 -13.42 -3.27
CA LYS A 62 6.57 -13.26 -2.87
C LYS A 62 6.45 -11.94 -2.13
N VAL A 63 5.87 -10.95 -2.79
CA VAL A 63 5.72 -9.58 -2.29
C VAL A 63 4.34 -9.38 -1.68
N ALA A 64 4.30 -8.74 -0.52
CA ALA A 64 3.07 -8.20 0.04
C ALA A 64 2.82 -6.80 -0.53
N TYR A 65 1.62 -6.56 -1.05
CA TYR A 65 1.19 -5.25 -1.50
C TYR A 65 0.15 -4.72 -0.52
N ILE A 66 0.32 -3.49 -0.03
CA ILE A 66 -0.61 -2.85 0.90
C ILE A 66 -1.11 -1.57 0.24
N ALA A 67 -2.42 -1.49 0.00
CA ALA A 67 -3.10 -0.27 -0.41
C ALA A 67 -3.90 0.28 0.76
N GLN A 68 -3.49 1.45 1.25
CA GLN A 68 -4.15 2.14 2.35
C GLN A 68 -4.76 3.45 1.86
N VAL A 69 -6.04 3.62 2.12
CA VAL A 69 -6.83 4.81 1.79
C VAL A 69 -6.31 6.04 2.54
N PRO A 70 -6.71 7.28 2.15
CA PRO A 70 -6.17 8.49 2.76
C PRO A 70 -6.23 8.45 4.29
N ILE A 71 -5.08 8.67 4.94
CA ILE A 71 -5.00 8.81 6.40
C ILE A 71 -5.39 10.25 6.74
N ALA A 72 -6.52 10.41 7.44
CA ALA A 72 -7.04 11.71 7.84
C ALA A 72 -6.26 12.30 9.03
N GLU A 73 -6.48 13.59 9.32
CA GLU A 73 -6.00 14.17 10.56
C GLU A 73 -6.66 13.48 11.77
N ASN A 74 -5.87 13.25 12.81
CA ASN A 74 -6.33 12.55 14.01
C ASN A 74 -6.94 11.18 13.68
N ASP A 75 -6.13 10.34 13.03
CA ASP A 75 -6.55 9.02 12.56
C ASP A 75 -5.66 7.93 13.14
N ASN A 76 -6.29 6.93 13.77
CA ASN A 76 -5.59 5.75 14.31
C ASN A 76 -4.89 4.96 13.20
N ASN A 77 -5.42 4.97 11.98
CA ASN A 77 -4.88 4.25 10.84
C ASN A 77 -3.48 4.74 10.42
N LEU A 78 -2.99 5.87 10.96
CA LEU A 78 -1.59 6.28 10.84
C LEU A 78 -0.61 5.17 11.27
N GLY A 79 -1.01 4.29 12.19
CA GLY A 79 -0.18 3.15 12.61
C GLY A 79 0.26 2.24 11.47
N TYR A 80 -0.54 2.12 10.41
CA TYR A 80 -0.23 1.29 9.24
C TYR A 80 0.89 1.87 8.37
N LEU A 81 1.24 3.15 8.53
CA LEU A 81 2.42 3.75 7.89
C LEU A 81 3.72 3.01 8.30
N PHE A 82 3.72 2.34 9.46
CA PHE A 82 4.86 1.56 9.94
C PHE A 82 4.89 0.12 9.42
N ALA A 83 3.80 -0.37 8.82
CA ALA A 83 3.70 -1.72 8.25
C ALA A 83 4.87 -2.10 7.32
N PRO A 84 5.27 -1.26 6.33
CA PRO A 84 6.35 -1.63 5.42
C PRO A 84 7.68 -1.87 6.14
N PHE A 85 7.98 -1.11 7.20
CA PHE A 85 9.23 -1.27 7.96
C PHE A 85 9.20 -2.52 8.85
N ILE A 86 8.04 -2.84 9.42
CA ILE A 86 7.83 -4.07 10.19
C ILE A 86 8.03 -5.29 9.28
N ILE A 87 7.36 -5.32 8.12
CA ILE A 87 7.43 -6.45 7.19
C ILE A 87 8.84 -6.62 6.61
N ALA A 88 9.51 -5.52 6.28
CA ALA A 88 10.90 -5.56 5.81
C ALA A 88 11.91 -5.97 6.89
N ASN A 89 11.63 -5.70 8.18
CA ASN A 89 12.40 -6.24 9.29
C ASN A 89 12.26 -7.77 9.43
N LEU A 90 11.11 -8.32 9.03
CA LEU A 90 10.90 -9.77 8.89
C LEU A 90 11.56 -10.35 7.62
N ASN A 91 12.36 -9.54 6.90
CA ASN A 91 13.00 -9.88 5.64
C ASN A 91 12.01 -10.29 4.54
N GLN A 92 10.79 -9.76 4.59
CA GLN A 92 9.78 -10.00 3.59
C GLN A 92 9.61 -8.76 2.70
N PRO A 93 9.58 -8.92 1.37
CA PRO A 93 9.45 -7.79 0.47
C PRO A 93 8.03 -7.23 0.50
N VAL A 94 7.90 -5.91 0.59
CA VAL A 94 6.62 -5.20 0.69
C VAL A 94 6.58 -3.95 -0.17
N ILE A 95 5.43 -3.71 -0.80
CA ILE A 95 5.06 -2.44 -1.40
C ILE A 95 3.92 -1.87 -0.57
N TYR A 96 4.09 -0.66 -0.08
CA TYR A 96 3.05 0.08 0.64
C TYR A 96 2.67 1.31 -0.17
N THR A 97 1.41 1.44 -0.54
CA THR A 97 0.89 2.60 -1.25
C THR A 97 -0.20 3.30 -0.44
N THR A 98 -0.11 4.62 -0.38
CA THR A 98 -1.12 5.47 0.24
C THR A 98 -1.09 6.86 -0.39
N PRO A 99 -2.21 7.61 -0.37
CA PRO A 99 -2.22 8.99 -0.82
C PRO A 99 -1.34 9.91 0.03
N ILE A 100 -0.84 10.98 -0.58
CA ILE A 100 -0.14 12.05 0.14
C ILE A 100 -1.16 12.80 1.02
N THR A 101 -0.97 12.75 2.34
CA THR A 101 -1.74 13.54 3.31
C THR A 101 -0.81 14.21 4.33
N ALA A 102 -1.29 15.25 5.02
CA ALA A 102 -0.48 15.95 6.03
C ALA A 102 0.07 15.02 7.14
N PRO A 103 -0.73 14.09 7.71
CA PRO A 103 -0.23 13.10 8.68
C PRO A 103 0.88 12.18 8.16
N VAL A 104 0.79 11.76 6.88
CA VAL A 104 1.82 10.92 6.27
C VAL A 104 3.12 11.70 6.12
N LEU A 105 3.03 12.94 5.63
CA LEU A 105 4.18 13.80 5.42
C LEU A 105 4.83 14.23 6.75
N SER A 106 4.06 14.50 7.81
CA SER A 106 4.65 14.92 9.10
C SER A 106 5.57 13.85 9.70
N ILE A 107 5.26 12.57 9.48
CA ILE A 107 6.14 11.46 9.87
C ILE A 107 7.31 11.31 8.89
N LEU A 108 7.04 11.12 7.59
CA LEU A 108 8.10 10.77 6.62
C LEU A 108 9.07 11.92 6.35
N ASN A 109 8.61 13.17 6.34
CA ASN A 109 9.45 14.35 6.09
C ASN A 109 10.43 14.67 7.21
N THR A 110 10.31 14.00 8.36
CA THR A 110 11.35 14.02 9.39
C THR A 110 12.63 13.31 8.91
N TYR A 111 12.53 12.45 7.90
CA TYR A 111 13.63 11.58 7.46
C TYR A 111 14.10 11.85 6.02
N PHE A 112 13.20 12.10 5.08
CA PHE A 112 13.51 12.42 3.68
C PHE A 112 12.39 13.23 3.05
N GLN A 113 12.65 13.92 1.92
CA GLN A 113 11.61 14.72 1.22
C GLN A 113 10.60 13.82 0.50
N ALA A 114 9.59 13.33 1.22
CA ALA A 114 8.71 12.26 0.76
C ALA A 114 7.75 12.68 -0.36
N GLU A 115 7.39 13.97 -0.43
CA GLU A 115 6.57 14.53 -1.50
C GLU A 115 7.29 14.61 -2.85
N LYS A 116 8.62 14.46 -2.89
CA LYS A 116 9.38 14.56 -4.13
C LYS A 116 9.33 13.27 -4.92
N SER A 117 8.83 13.36 -6.14
CA SER A 117 8.86 12.26 -7.10
C SER A 117 10.31 11.92 -7.50
N VAL A 118 10.67 10.64 -7.39
CA VAL A 118 11.95 10.11 -7.88
C VAL A 118 11.66 8.99 -8.87
N ASN A 119 12.35 8.99 -10.00
CA ASN A 119 12.28 7.86 -10.92
C ASN A 119 13.12 6.70 -10.35
N LEU A 120 12.45 5.68 -9.82
CA LEU A 120 13.06 4.51 -9.20
C LEU A 120 12.62 3.25 -9.94
N LYS A 121 13.58 2.34 -10.14
CA LYS A 121 13.26 0.96 -10.49
C LYS A 121 12.80 0.26 -9.22
N ILE A 122 11.49 0.06 -9.09
CA ILE A 122 10.87 -0.50 -7.89
C ILE A 122 11.49 -1.86 -7.53
N GLU A 123 11.81 -2.67 -8.54
CA GLU A 123 12.43 -3.99 -8.38
C GLU A 123 13.79 -3.90 -7.68
N ASP A 124 14.62 -2.93 -8.04
CA ASP A 124 15.94 -2.73 -7.43
C ASP A 124 15.83 -2.30 -5.96
N VAL A 125 14.84 -1.45 -5.65
CA VAL A 125 14.58 -0.98 -4.28
C VAL A 125 14.07 -2.13 -3.41
N ILE A 126 13.10 -2.90 -3.90
CA ILE A 126 12.57 -4.07 -3.18
C ILE A 126 13.66 -5.13 -3.00
N HIS A 127 14.48 -5.38 -4.02
CA HIS A 127 15.57 -6.35 -3.90
C HIS A 127 16.58 -5.96 -2.82
N SER A 128 16.93 -4.68 -2.75
CA SER A 128 17.95 -4.14 -1.83
C SER A 128 17.42 -3.93 -0.41
N LEU A 129 16.22 -3.37 -0.26
CA LEU A 129 15.70 -2.88 1.02
C LEU A 129 14.51 -3.70 1.55
N LYS A 130 13.94 -4.58 0.72
CA LYS A 130 12.69 -5.30 0.98
C LYS A 130 11.48 -4.39 1.23
N LEU A 131 11.56 -3.10 0.94
CA LEU A 131 10.43 -2.19 1.04
C LEU A 131 10.42 -1.12 -0.03
N TYR A 132 9.22 -0.76 -0.48
CA TYR A 132 8.97 0.39 -1.33
C TYR A 132 7.69 1.11 -0.88
N ILE A 133 7.78 2.42 -0.68
CA ILE A 133 6.65 3.29 -0.32
C ILE A 133 6.25 4.09 -1.56
N ASP A 134 5.03 3.90 -2.04
CA ASP A 134 4.43 4.60 -3.18
C ASP A 134 3.42 5.64 -2.69
N LEU A 135 3.84 6.89 -2.58
CA LEU A 135 2.95 7.99 -2.21
C LEU A 135 2.24 8.55 -3.44
N VAL A 136 0.91 8.50 -3.43
CA VAL A 136 0.08 8.90 -4.58
C VAL A 136 -0.45 10.32 -4.39
N ASP A 137 -0.14 11.22 -5.32
CA ASP A 137 -0.62 12.58 -5.28
C ASP A 137 -2.09 12.69 -5.76
N GLY A 138 -2.92 13.36 -4.96
CA GLY A 138 -4.27 13.81 -5.29
C GLY A 138 -5.21 12.80 -5.98
N PRO A 139 -5.47 11.60 -5.42
CA PRO A 139 -6.54 10.75 -5.96
C PRO A 139 -7.89 11.44 -5.85
N LYS A 140 -8.74 11.29 -6.88
CA LYS A 140 -10.06 11.93 -6.92
C LYS A 140 -11.05 11.35 -5.91
N SER A 141 -10.96 10.06 -5.65
CA SER A 141 -11.78 9.37 -4.65
C SER A 141 -11.03 8.16 -4.08
N GLU A 142 -11.54 7.63 -2.96
CA GLU A 142 -11.05 6.41 -2.33
C GLU A 142 -11.20 5.20 -3.27
N GLU A 143 -12.33 5.08 -3.98
CA GLU A 143 -12.60 4.03 -4.95
C GLU A 143 -11.58 4.04 -6.10
N ASP A 144 -11.32 5.21 -6.68
CA ASP A 144 -10.37 5.34 -7.79
C ASP A 144 -8.94 4.99 -7.33
N PHE A 145 -8.55 5.45 -6.14
CA PHE A 145 -7.26 5.10 -5.55
C PHE A 145 -7.12 3.59 -5.38
N LEU A 146 -8.10 2.94 -4.74
CA LEU A 146 -8.06 1.51 -4.50
C LEU A 146 -8.13 0.68 -5.78
N PHE A 147 -8.96 1.09 -6.74
CA PHE A 147 -9.04 0.45 -8.05
C PHE A 147 -7.70 0.50 -8.78
N ARG A 148 -7.05 1.67 -8.83
CA ARG A 148 -5.74 1.81 -9.44
C ARG A 148 -4.68 0.96 -8.71
N SER A 149 -4.71 0.95 -7.39
CA SER A 149 -3.77 0.18 -6.56
C SER A 149 -3.94 -1.33 -6.76
N LEU A 150 -5.18 -1.81 -6.82
CA LEU A 150 -5.54 -3.18 -7.16
C LEU A 150 -5.00 -3.58 -8.54
N VAL A 151 -5.25 -2.76 -9.56
CA VAL A 151 -4.76 -3.01 -10.92
C VAL A 151 -3.24 -3.10 -10.95
N LYS A 152 -2.56 -2.12 -10.34
CA LYS A 152 -1.10 -2.11 -10.24
C LYS A 152 -0.56 -3.37 -9.56
N ALA A 153 -1.15 -3.77 -8.44
CA ALA A 153 -0.74 -4.98 -7.71
C ALA A 153 -0.95 -6.24 -8.55
N LEU A 154 -2.09 -6.38 -9.22
CA LEU A 154 -2.41 -7.56 -10.03
C LEU A 154 -1.61 -7.64 -11.34
N CYS A 155 -1.11 -6.52 -11.86
CA CYS A 155 -0.16 -6.48 -12.97
C CYS A 155 1.23 -7.00 -12.58
N ARG A 156 1.60 -6.98 -11.30
CA ARG A 156 2.90 -7.50 -10.83
C ARG A 156 2.93 -9.02 -10.81
N THR A 157 4.05 -9.58 -11.22
CA THR A 157 4.28 -11.03 -11.24
C THR A 157 4.71 -11.59 -9.89
N ASP A 158 5.09 -10.77 -8.92
CA ASP A 158 5.67 -11.21 -7.65
C ASP A 158 4.72 -11.07 -6.45
N VAL A 159 3.59 -10.39 -6.62
CA VAL A 159 2.61 -10.18 -5.54
C VAL A 159 1.93 -11.49 -5.17
N SER A 160 1.92 -11.82 -3.88
CA SER A 160 1.24 -13.00 -3.33
C SER A 160 0.07 -12.64 -2.41
N HIS A 161 0.20 -11.49 -1.71
CA HIS A 161 -0.80 -10.96 -0.81
C HIS A 161 -1.08 -9.51 -1.17
N LEU A 162 -2.36 -9.14 -1.21
CA LEU A 162 -2.84 -7.79 -1.38
C LEU A 162 -3.70 -7.42 -0.17
N PHE A 163 -3.27 -6.41 0.57
CA PHE A 163 -4.00 -5.85 1.70
C PHE A 163 -4.69 -4.57 1.26
N LEU A 164 -6.00 -4.49 1.52
CA LEU A 164 -6.83 -3.32 1.26
C LEU A 164 -7.27 -2.77 2.62
N ILE A 165 -6.66 -1.67 3.06
CA ILE A 165 -7.00 -0.99 4.30
C ILE A 165 -7.93 0.16 3.94
N THR A 166 -9.23 0.00 4.18
CA THR A 166 -10.29 0.87 3.63
C THR A 166 -11.52 0.93 4.52
N HIS A 167 -12.31 2.00 4.36
CA HIS A 167 -13.65 2.12 4.95
C HIS A 167 -14.76 1.64 4.01
N LEU A 168 -14.43 1.33 2.75
CA LEU A 168 -15.41 0.91 1.76
C LEU A 168 -15.81 -0.55 1.97
N ALA A 169 -17.10 -0.82 1.74
CA ALA A 169 -17.58 -2.19 1.57
C ALA A 169 -16.95 -2.80 0.32
N VAL A 170 -16.27 -3.94 0.50
CA VAL A 170 -15.68 -4.74 -0.58
C VAL A 170 -16.59 -5.91 -0.89
N ASN A 171 -16.97 -6.07 -2.17
CA ASN A 171 -17.84 -7.16 -2.59
C ASN A 171 -17.12 -8.51 -2.47
N HIS A 172 -17.63 -9.38 -1.59
CA HIS A 172 -17.02 -10.68 -1.30
C HIS A 172 -16.93 -11.61 -2.52
N GLU A 173 -17.99 -11.67 -3.34
CA GLU A 173 -18.03 -12.55 -4.52
C GLU A 173 -17.03 -12.10 -5.59
N GLN A 174 -16.96 -10.78 -5.84
CA GLN A 174 -15.99 -10.22 -6.79
C GLN A 174 -14.55 -10.41 -6.28
N ARG A 175 -14.33 -10.21 -4.97
CA ARG A 175 -13.04 -10.47 -4.34
C ARG A 175 -12.61 -11.92 -4.52
N GLN A 176 -13.47 -12.89 -4.18
CA GLN A 176 -13.18 -14.32 -4.32
C GLN A 176 -12.87 -14.68 -5.78
N THR A 177 -13.65 -14.15 -6.73
CA THR A 177 -13.41 -14.34 -8.17
C THR A 177 -11.99 -13.88 -8.56
N LEU A 178 -11.56 -12.71 -8.06
CA LEU A 178 -10.22 -12.19 -8.33
C LEU A 178 -9.13 -13.02 -7.64
N GLU A 179 -9.33 -13.42 -6.38
CA GLU A 179 -8.38 -14.27 -5.64
C GLU A 179 -8.11 -15.58 -6.38
N ASP A 180 -9.18 -16.28 -6.77
CA ASP A 180 -9.10 -17.55 -7.49
C ASP A 180 -8.51 -17.37 -8.89
N TYR A 181 -8.92 -16.31 -9.60
CA TYR A 181 -8.46 -16.08 -10.96
C TYR A 181 -6.98 -15.70 -11.03
N PHE A 182 -6.48 -14.91 -10.08
CA PHE A 182 -5.10 -14.41 -10.06
C PHE A 182 -4.16 -15.23 -9.18
N ALA A 183 -4.66 -16.19 -8.39
CA ALA A 183 -3.88 -16.92 -7.39
C ALA A 183 -3.15 -15.97 -6.42
N VAL A 184 -3.88 -14.96 -5.93
CA VAL A 184 -3.42 -13.95 -4.95
C VAL A 184 -4.39 -13.93 -3.79
N LYS A 185 -3.89 -13.78 -2.56
CA LYS A 185 -4.75 -13.59 -1.38
C LYS A 185 -5.07 -12.11 -1.19
N ILE A 186 -6.34 -11.72 -1.27
CA ILE A 186 -6.83 -10.34 -1.12
C ILE A 186 -7.52 -10.20 0.25
N ILE A 187 -6.85 -9.52 1.17
CA ILE A 187 -7.28 -9.35 2.54
C ILE A 187 -7.76 -7.93 2.74
N VAL A 188 -9.03 -7.79 3.16
CA VAL A 188 -9.63 -6.51 3.49
C VAL A 188 -9.47 -6.29 4.99
N ILE A 189 -8.91 -5.13 5.35
CA ILE A 189 -8.81 -4.66 6.73
C ILE A 189 -9.70 -3.42 6.81
N GLU A 190 -10.73 -3.51 7.65
CA GLU A 190 -11.59 -2.37 7.94
C GLU A 190 -10.79 -1.30 8.69
N ALA A 191 -10.65 -0.15 8.06
CA ALA A 191 -9.92 0.98 8.63
C ALA A 191 -10.72 1.57 9.80
N ASP A 192 -10.03 1.85 10.91
CA ASP A 192 -10.63 2.31 12.17
C ASP A 192 -11.31 3.67 11.96
N GLN A 193 -12.55 3.81 12.41
CA GLN A 193 -13.34 5.04 12.35
C GLN A 193 -13.54 5.69 13.73
N SER A 194 -12.94 5.10 14.76
CA SER A 194 -13.05 5.59 16.14
C SER A 194 -12.38 6.97 16.27
N PRO A 195 -12.94 7.87 17.09
CA PRO A 195 -12.30 9.15 17.38
C PRO A 195 -10.87 8.94 17.89
N SER A 196 -9.87 9.47 17.18
CA SER A 196 -8.49 9.40 17.62
C SER A 196 -8.10 10.62 18.44
N LYS A 197 -7.22 10.39 19.42
CA LYS A 197 -6.45 11.46 20.07
C LYS A 197 -5.03 11.58 19.50
N ILE A 198 -4.73 10.83 18.44
CA ILE A 198 -3.39 10.76 17.84
C ILE A 198 -3.27 11.85 16.78
N THR A 199 -2.67 12.97 17.16
CA THR A 199 -2.27 13.98 16.18
C THR A 199 -0.86 13.69 15.70
N ALA A 200 -0.66 13.54 14.39
CA ALA A 200 0.63 13.19 13.82
C ALA A 200 1.75 14.17 14.22
N ASP A 201 1.44 15.47 14.27
CA ASP A 201 2.39 16.51 14.70
C ASP A 201 2.83 16.39 16.17
N ASN A 202 2.04 15.72 17.00
CA ASN A 202 2.37 15.47 18.41
C ASN A 202 3.21 14.19 18.60
N ILE A 203 3.37 13.37 17.55
CA ILE A 203 4.18 12.15 17.61
C ILE A 203 5.66 12.52 17.55
N ASN A 204 6.34 12.44 18.69
CA ASN A 204 7.79 12.45 18.70
C ASN A 204 8.29 11.07 18.26
N THR A 205 8.73 10.94 17.01
CA THR A 205 9.17 9.67 16.44
C THR A 205 10.34 9.03 17.19
N ARG A 206 11.24 9.82 17.78
CA ARG A 206 12.30 9.29 18.66
C ARG A 206 11.72 8.65 19.93
N LYS A 207 10.72 9.26 20.56
CA LYS A 207 10.04 8.61 21.70
C LYS A 207 9.25 7.39 21.25
N LEU A 208 8.58 7.45 20.09
CA LEU A 208 7.79 6.34 19.58
C LEU A 208 8.64 5.13 19.18
N LEU A 209 9.85 5.30 18.68
CA LEU A 209 10.66 4.21 18.11
C LEU A 209 11.82 3.72 18.99
N PHE A 210 12.02 4.31 20.18
CA PHE A 210 13.12 3.97 21.10
C PHE A 210 12.58 3.44 22.44
N LYS A 211 13.45 2.79 23.21
CA LYS A 211 13.08 2.12 24.47
C LYS A 211 12.37 3.01 25.51
N ASN A 212 12.79 4.27 25.64
CA ASN A 212 12.28 5.18 26.66
C ASN A 212 11.04 5.95 26.16
N LYS A 213 9.85 5.46 26.52
CA LYS A 213 8.56 6.07 26.15
C LYS A 213 7.85 6.67 27.37
N ASP A 214 7.26 7.84 27.19
CA ASP A 214 6.26 8.34 28.14
C ASP A 214 4.93 7.60 27.95
N GLU A 215 4.00 7.79 28.88
CA GLU A 215 2.75 7.02 28.90
C GLU A 215 1.90 7.23 27.64
N TRP A 216 1.95 8.43 27.06
CA TRP A 216 1.25 8.69 25.81
C TRP A 216 1.86 7.89 24.65
N HIS A 217 3.19 7.87 24.51
CA HIS A 217 3.87 7.12 23.46
C HIS A 217 3.75 5.60 23.65
N LYS A 218 3.64 5.10 24.89
CA LYS A 218 3.32 3.68 25.13
C LYS A 218 1.94 3.32 24.57
N ASN A 219 0.93 4.14 24.85
CA ASN A 219 -0.44 3.90 24.35
C ASN A 219 -0.50 3.95 22.81
N VAL A 220 0.19 4.91 22.18
CA VAL A 220 0.32 4.98 20.71
C VAL A 220 1.02 3.73 20.17
N CYS A 221 2.12 3.30 20.80
CA CYS A 221 2.83 2.09 20.43
C CYS A 221 1.92 0.86 20.50
N THR A 222 1.22 0.65 21.62
CA THR A 222 0.29 -0.48 21.78
C THR A 222 -0.80 -0.49 20.71
N LEU A 223 -1.39 0.67 20.40
CA LEU A 223 -2.37 0.78 19.33
C LEU A 223 -1.76 0.39 17.97
N PHE A 224 -0.61 0.95 17.62
CA PHE A 224 0.05 0.67 16.34
C PHE A 224 0.46 -0.80 16.22
N CYS A 225 0.90 -1.42 17.31
CA CYS A 225 1.18 -2.86 17.36
C CYS A 225 -0.09 -3.68 17.08
N SER A 226 -1.20 -3.33 17.73
CA SER A 226 -2.49 -4.01 17.54
C SER A 226 -3.00 -3.89 16.09
N LEU A 227 -2.96 -2.69 15.52
CA LEU A 227 -3.38 -2.45 14.13
C LEU A 227 -2.58 -3.30 13.14
N ASN A 228 -1.25 -3.27 13.27
CA ASN A 228 -0.36 -4.01 12.38
C ASN A 228 -0.38 -5.52 12.62
N ALA A 229 -0.81 -6.00 13.80
CA ALA A 229 -0.85 -7.44 14.10
C ALA A 229 -1.73 -8.22 13.12
N ASN A 230 -2.84 -7.64 12.64
CA ASN A 230 -3.70 -8.29 11.65
C ASN A 230 -3.00 -8.48 10.29
N LEU A 231 -2.22 -7.47 9.84
CA LEU A 231 -1.38 -7.59 8.65
C LEU A 231 -0.36 -8.71 8.83
N ILE A 232 0.42 -8.66 9.91
CA ILE A 232 1.55 -9.56 10.14
C ILE A 232 1.08 -11.01 10.36
N ALA A 233 -0.03 -11.23 11.06
CA ALA A 233 -0.60 -12.56 11.26
C ALA A 233 -1.09 -13.21 9.94
N ASN A 234 -1.41 -12.39 8.92
CA ASN A 234 -1.80 -12.90 7.60
C ASN A 234 -0.62 -13.16 6.66
N ILE A 235 0.53 -12.54 6.94
CA ILE A 235 1.77 -12.65 6.17
C ILE A 235 2.68 -13.76 6.73
N GLY A 236 2.72 -13.88 8.07
CA GLY A 236 3.53 -14.87 8.77
C GLY A 236 2.68 -15.96 9.44
N HIS A 237 3.32 -17.06 9.82
CA HIS A 237 2.69 -18.14 10.59
C HIS A 237 2.57 -17.78 12.08
N PHE A 238 2.03 -16.59 12.38
CA PHE A 238 1.86 -16.09 13.74
C PHE A 238 0.38 -16.00 14.11
N SER A 239 0.07 -16.26 15.37
CA SER A 239 -1.20 -15.79 15.93
C SER A 239 -1.19 -14.26 16.04
N GLN A 240 -2.36 -13.64 16.13
CA GLN A 240 -2.46 -12.18 16.30
C GLN A 240 -1.74 -11.68 17.56
N ALA A 241 -1.79 -12.43 18.65
CA ALA A 241 -1.07 -12.08 19.89
C ALA A 241 0.46 -12.16 19.70
N GLN A 242 0.96 -13.20 19.03
CA GLN A 242 2.38 -13.33 18.71
C GLN A 242 2.85 -12.20 17.78
N ALA A 243 2.05 -11.86 16.77
CA ALA A 243 2.32 -10.76 15.87
C ALA A 243 2.39 -9.42 16.63
N ALA A 244 1.43 -9.14 17.50
CA ALA A 244 1.42 -7.91 18.30
C ALA A 244 2.68 -7.77 19.18
N HIS A 245 3.07 -8.83 19.90
CA HIS A 245 4.28 -8.84 20.73
C HIS A 245 5.56 -8.67 19.90
N LEU A 246 5.66 -9.35 18.75
CA LEU A 246 6.80 -9.22 17.85
C LEU A 246 6.95 -7.78 17.32
N ILE A 247 5.82 -7.15 16.96
CA ILE A 247 5.82 -5.75 16.51
C ILE A 247 6.22 -4.82 17.65
N GLU A 248 5.70 -5.06 18.85
CA GLU A 248 6.06 -4.29 20.03
C GLU A 248 7.57 -4.34 20.28
N ASP A 249 8.18 -5.53 20.25
CA ASP A 249 9.64 -5.69 20.39
C ASP A 249 10.41 -4.87 19.35
N MET A 250 9.92 -4.76 18.11
CA MET A 250 10.54 -3.93 17.07
C MET A 250 10.42 -2.42 17.34
N PHE A 251 9.34 -1.96 17.98
CA PHE A 251 9.16 -0.57 18.41
C PHE A 251 10.01 -0.20 19.64
N TYR A 252 10.43 -1.18 20.44
CA TYR A 252 11.30 -0.98 21.61
C TYR A 252 12.78 -1.23 21.34
N SER A 253 13.11 -2.02 20.32
CA SER A 253 14.49 -2.41 19.95
C SER A 253 15.07 -1.60 18.79
N GLU A 254 14.48 -0.45 18.45
CA GLU A 254 14.94 0.46 17.40
C GLU A 254 14.95 -0.11 15.97
N HIS A 255 14.57 -1.37 15.75
CA HIS A 255 14.57 -2.01 14.43
C HIS A 255 13.73 -1.27 13.38
N ILE A 256 12.57 -0.72 13.78
CA ILE A 256 11.75 0.10 12.87
C ILE A 256 12.49 1.39 12.49
N PHE A 257 13.12 2.04 13.47
CA PHE A 257 13.90 3.25 13.25
C PHE A 257 15.09 3.00 12.34
N GLU A 258 15.83 1.91 12.53
CA GLU A 258 16.96 1.52 11.68
C GLU A 258 16.53 1.33 10.23
N LYS A 259 15.46 0.53 9.98
CA LYS A 259 14.94 0.33 8.62
C LYS A 259 14.45 1.62 7.97
N LEU A 260 13.73 2.44 8.72
CA LEU A 260 13.25 3.74 8.25
C LEU A 260 14.44 4.66 7.89
N SER A 261 15.47 4.68 8.72
CA SER A 261 16.67 5.51 8.50
C SER A 261 17.45 5.09 7.26
N VAL A 262 17.66 3.77 7.07
CA VAL A 262 18.33 3.24 5.87
C VAL A 262 17.52 3.54 4.60
N TYR A 263 16.20 3.35 4.66
CA TYR A 263 15.32 3.68 3.54
C TYR A 263 15.37 5.19 3.21
N ALA A 264 15.29 6.03 4.25
CA ALA A 264 15.33 7.47 4.10
C ALA A 264 16.66 7.96 3.50
N GLU A 265 17.79 7.43 3.95
CA GLU A 265 19.11 7.76 3.38
C GLU A 265 19.17 7.40 1.89
N TYR A 266 18.68 6.20 1.53
CA TYR A 266 18.59 5.78 0.13
C TYR A 266 17.73 6.75 -0.69
N MET A 267 16.53 7.07 -0.22
CA MET A 267 15.60 7.96 -0.91
C MET A 267 16.18 9.37 -1.05
N GLN A 268 16.74 9.94 0.03
CA GLN A 268 17.32 11.27 0.04
C GLN A 268 18.51 11.37 -0.94
N THR A 269 19.35 10.34 -1.00
CA THR A 269 20.46 10.26 -1.96
C THR A 269 19.95 10.25 -3.41
N ARG A 270 18.89 9.48 -3.69
CA ARG A 270 18.28 9.44 -5.02
C ARG A 270 17.63 10.77 -5.41
N ILE A 271 16.98 11.45 -4.47
CA ILE A 271 16.41 12.79 -4.67
C ILE A 271 17.52 13.79 -5.04
N GLN A 272 18.62 13.81 -4.28
CA GLN A 272 19.74 14.72 -4.52
C GLN A 272 20.43 14.46 -5.86
N ASN A 273 20.64 13.20 -6.23
CA ASN A 273 21.23 12.83 -7.52
C ASN A 273 20.30 13.18 -8.70
N GLY A 274 18.99 12.95 -8.55
CA GLY A 274 18.00 13.35 -9.56
C GLY A 274 17.91 14.87 -9.75
N ALA A 275 17.98 15.63 -8.65
CA ALA A 275 18.03 17.10 -8.70
C ALA A 275 19.32 17.61 -9.36
N SER A 276 20.46 17.00 -9.04
CA SER A 276 21.76 17.36 -9.62
C SER A 276 21.81 17.07 -11.12
N PHE A 277 21.25 15.94 -11.57
CA PHE A 277 21.16 15.61 -12.99
C PHE A 277 20.26 16.60 -13.75
N LYS A 278 19.12 17.02 -13.17
CA LYS A 278 18.26 18.06 -13.76
C LYS A 278 19.00 19.39 -13.91
N ALA A 279 19.73 19.82 -12.89
CA ALA A 279 20.52 21.06 -12.93
C ALA A 279 21.61 21.05 -14.02
N LEU A 280 22.29 19.91 -14.20
CA LEU A 280 23.30 19.74 -15.26
C LEU A 280 22.70 19.64 -16.66
N SER A 281 21.49 19.07 -16.80
CA SER A 281 20.80 18.97 -18.10
C SER A 281 20.17 20.28 -18.59
N MET A 282 20.08 21.29 -17.69
CA MET A 282 19.55 22.62 -17.98
C MET A 282 20.65 23.68 -18.21
N MET A 283 21.93 23.29 -18.14
CA MET A 283 23.09 24.08 -18.56
C MET A 283 23.51 23.68 -19.97
#